data_AF-A0A1X2ILW3-F1
#
_entry.id   AF-A0A1X2ILW3-F1
#
_cell.length_a   1.000
_cell.length_b   1.000
_cell.length_c   1.000
_cell.angle_alpha   90.00
_cell.angle_beta   90.00
_cell.angle_gamma   90.00
#
_symmetry.space_group_name_H-M   'P 1'
#
loop_
_entity.id
_entity.type
_entity.pdbx_description
1 polymer ?
#
loop_
_entity_poly.entity_id
_entity_poly.type
_entity_poly.pdbx_seq_one_letter_code
_entity_poly.pdbx_strand_id
1 'polypeptide(L)'
;MYLSIPIIDRLSFRDSQNIVFTVVFFVFEGFIRIIVSILPQFVIDLIDSFISTYFPWLSKLDKKPHVSSLEKAETFEKMVNFWNHYNYEQHLIRTKDDYLLCAHRVPSVKTQGRQPPADIYCKPIINENGMDILDCLDRFAPRYDEDNDNENNDDDDSATSGDNGSSGGGKPVVLLYHGFLMSSEIWACNTSEYRNLPLLLASLGYDVWLGNARGNKYSQAHQKLSANDTQFWNFSLNELAMYDLPDTIDYILETTGRKNLTYIGFSQGTALGFSSLSVNRDLNKKVNLFIALAPATTPIGLHHPLIDSFVKAAPSVIYLIFGRKMPLKLTMFWQRMVSPPLFVQIIDACVRFLFGWTGKNISSEQKLVSYQHLYSPTSVKTLVHWFQIIRTGQFQMFDEMHSRLPFKRPSSVTDHIAPKFPTKQIKTPMALLYGGSDSLVNFEVLSADLPRPLAYIKRIDTWEHLDFIWAKGIENIVFPDILHLLDHFNPTSTRIQQGDSKKKKEWTMRNHQQYQHYSKQHEASSDTPSS
;
A
#
# COMPACT_ATOMS: atom_id res chain seq x y z
N MET A 1 -61.47 -0.44 -1.19
CA MET A 1 -60.53 -0.05 -0.12
C MET A 1 -59.21 -0.75 -0.44
N TYR A 2 -58.32 -0.09 -1.19
CA TYR A 2 -57.00 -0.65 -1.50
C TYR A 2 -56.10 -0.40 -0.30
N LEU A 3 -55.59 -1.47 0.30
CA LEU A 3 -54.65 -1.41 1.43
C LEU A 3 -53.30 -0.94 0.89
N SER A 4 -53.06 0.37 0.90
CA SER A 4 -51.75 0.94 0.59
C SER A 4 -50.80 0.64 1.76
N ILE A 5 -49.81 -0.23 1.50
CA ILE A 5 -48.73 -0.50 2.45
C ILE A 5 -47.63 0.54 2.13
N PRO A 6 -47.38 1.54 2.99
CA PRO A 6 -46.61 2.75 2.65
C PRO A 6 -45.15 2.52 2.21
N ILE A 7 -44.62 1.32 2.43
CA ILE A 7 -43.24 0.93 2.09
C ILE A 7 -43.16 0.34 0.68
N ILE A 8 -44.21 -0.34 0.21
CA ILE A 8 -44.20 -1.08 -1.07
C ILE A 8 -44.54 -0.13 -2.23
N ASP A 9 -45.37 0.88 -1.99
CA ASP A 9 -45.79 1.86 -3.01
C ASP A 9 -44.71 2.93 -3.36
N ARG A 10 -43.53 2.87 -2.72
CA ARG A 10 -42.43 3.84 -2.93
C ARG A 10 -41.25 3.30 -3.74
N LEU A 11 -41.26 2.03 -4.09
CA LEU A 11 -40.18 1.37 -4.81
C LEU A 11 -40.60 1.18 -6.27
N SER A 12 -39.75 1.54 -7.22
CA SER A 12 -40.02 1.17 -8.61
C SER A 12 -40.02 -0.36 -8.74
N PHE A 13 -40.71 -0.91 -9.72
CA PHE A 13 -40.72 -2.36 -9.97
C PHE A 13 -39.30 -2.95 -10.04
N ARG A 14 -38.34 -2.16 -10.55
CA ARG A 14 -36.92 -2.51 -10.64
C ARG A 14 -36.22 -2.50 -9.28
N ASP A 15 -36.58 -1.59 -8.37
CA ASP A 15 -36.04 -1.55 -7.01
C ASP A 15 -36.55 -2.72 -6.17
N SER A 16 -37.82 -3.10 -6.36
CA SER A 16 -38.41 -4.29 -5.75
C SER A 16 -37.72 -5.58 -6.24
N GLN A 17 -37.42 -5.68 -7.54
CA GLN A 17 -36.62 -6.79 -8.08
C GLN A 17 -35.21 -6.84 -7.47
N ASN A 18 -34.55 -5.69 -7.33
CA ASN A 18 -33.21 -5.62 -6.75
C ASN A 18 -33.20 -5.98 -5.26
N ILE A 19 -34.19 -5.53 -4.49
CA ILE A 19 -34.34 -5.88 -3.07
C ILE A 19 -34.62 -7.38 -2.92
N VAL A 20 -35.48 -7.95 -3.76
CA VAL A 20 -35.76 -9.39 -3.76
C VAL A 20 -34.50 -10.18 -4.12
N PHE A 21 -33.76 -9.80 -5.17
CA PHE A 21 -32.49 -10.45 -5.51
C PHE A 21 -31.46 -10.33 -4.40
N THR A 22 -31.37 -9.18 -3.74
CA THR A 22 -30.44 -8.94 -2.63
C THR A 22 -30.80 -9.81 -1.43
N VAL A 23 -32.09 -9.86 -1.06
CA VAL A 23 -32.57 -10.71 0.04
C VAL A 23 -32.37 -12.20 -0.29
N VAL A 24 -32.68 -12.62 -1.51
CA VAL A 24 -32.46 -14.00 -1.97
C VAL A 24 -30.97 -14.35 -1.93
N PHE A 25 -30.09 -13.44 -2.36
CA PHE A 25 -28.65 -13.63 -2.32
C PHE A 25 -28.13 -13.77 -0.88
N PHE A 26 -28.57 -12.93 0.05
CA PHE A 26 -28.16 -13.03 1.47
C PHE A 26 -28.73 -14.25 2.19
N VAL A 27 -29.96 -14.66 1.88
CA VAL A 27 -30.55 -15.89 2.41
C VAL A 27 -29.82 -17.11 1.85
N PHE A 28 -29.49 -17.09 0.56
CA PHE A 28 -28.70 -18.13 -0.09
C PHE A 28 -27.27 -18.21 0.46
N GLU A 29 -26.62 -17.07 0.70
CA GLU A 29 -25.31 -16.99 1.36
C GLU A 29 -25.37 -17.61 2.76
N GLY A 30 -26.37 -17.22 3.57
CA GLY A 30 -26.57 -17.77 4.90
C GLY A 30 -26.76 -19.30 4.89
N PHE A 31 -27.52 -19.80 3.91
CA PHE A 31 -27.78 -21.22 3.74
C PHE A 31 -26.54 -22.00 3.31
N ILE A 32 -25.77 -21.51 2.33
CA ILE A 32 -24.49 -22.11 1.92
C ILE A 32 -23.51 -22.14 3.10
N ARG A 33 -23.46 -21.07 3.89
CA ARG A 33 -22.56 -20.98 5.04
C ARG A 33 -22.86 -22.05 6.09
N ILE A 34 -24.14 -22.33 6.34
CA ILE A 34 -24.58 -23.39 7.25
C ILE A 34 -24.23 -24.76 6.67
N ILE A 35 -24.51 -24.99 5.38
CA ILE A 35 -24.21 -26.26 4.71
C ILE A 35 -22.71 -26.56 4.74
N VAL A 36 -21.88 -25.60 4.35
CA VAL A 36 -20.42 -25.77 4.30
C VAL A 36 -19.83 -25.97 5.69
N SER A 37 -20.37 -25.30 6.72
CA SER A 37 -19.88 -25.43 8.10
C SER A 37 -20.23 -26.77 8.76
N ILE A 38 -21.19 -27.50 8.21
CA ILE A 38 -21.65 -28.81 8.72
C ILE A 38 -21.20 -29.95 7.79
N LEU A 39 -20.54 -29.62 6.67
CA LEU A 39 -20.18 -30.59 5.65
C LEU A 39 -19.18 -31.62 6.22
N PRO A 40 -19.54 -32.92 6.27
CA PRO A 40 -18.62 -33.95 6.70
C PRO A 40 -17.47 -34.11 5.72
N GLN A 41 -16.29 -34.50 6.22
CA GLN A 41 -15.08 -34.66 5.40
C GLN A 41 -15.30 -35.55 4.17
N PHE A 42 -16.07 -36.63 4.28
CA PHE A 42 -16.35 -37.53 3.16
C PHE A 42 -17.12 -36.86 2.00
N VAL A 43 -17.90 -35.80 2.27
CA VAL A 43 -18.63 -35.04 1.23
C VAL A 43 -17.67 -34.11 0.50
N ILE A 44 -16.69 -33.53 1.22
CA ILE A 44 -15.59 -32.78 0.61
C ILE A 44 -14.81 -33.69 -0.32
N ASP A 45 -14.46 -34.90 0.14
CA ASP A 45 -13.75 -35.89 -0.68
C ASP A 45 -14.57 -36.32 -1.92
N LEU A 46 -15.91 -36.37 -1.80
CA LEU A 46 -16.81 -36.68 -2.92
C LEU A 46 -16.92 -35.53 -3.93
N ILE A 47 -16.91 -34.28 -3.45
CA ILE A 47 -16.85 -33.06 -4.26
C ILE A 47 -15.51 -33.01 -4.99
N ASP A 48 -14.40 -33.32 -4.31
CA ASP A 48 -13.07 -33.39 -4.92
C ASP A 48 -13.01 -34.48 -6.01
N SER A 49 -13.64 -35.63 -5.76
CA SER A 49 -13.77 -36.69 -6.76
C SER A 49 -14.61 -36.26 -7.97
N PHE A 50 -15.74 -35.59 -7.74
CA PHE A 50 -16.59 -35.00 -8.79
C PHE A 50 -15.82 -33.95 -9.60
N ILE A 51 -15.15 -33.02 -8.93
CA ILE A 51 -14.31 -31.99 -9.53
C ILE A 51 -13.20 -32.62 -10.35
N SER A 52 -12.54 -33.67 -9.85
CA SER A 52 -11.47 -34.35 -10.57
C SER A 52 -11.96 -35.05 -11.85
N THR A 53 -13.23 -35.43 -11.88
CA THR A 53 -13.87 -36.14 -13.00
C THR A 53 -14.37 -35.17 -14.07
N TYR A 54 -15.09 -34.12 -13.68
CA TYR A 54 -15.73 -33.18 -14.61
C TYR A 54 -14.84 -31.96 -14.94
N PHE A 55 -13.90 -31.63 -14.06
CA PHE A 55 -12.93 -30.55 -14.22
C PHE A 55 -11.49 -31.07 -14.03
N PRO A 56 -11.00 -31.98 -14.89
CA PRO A 56 -9.67 -32.61 -14.76
C PRO A 56 -8.49 -31.64 -14.87
N TRP A 57 -8.74 -30.39 -15.28
CA TRP A 57 -7.77 -29.30 -15.21
C TRP A 57 -7.60 -28.75 -13.78
N LEU A 58 -8.64 -28.84 -12.93
CA LEU A 58 -8.61 -28.43 -11.52
C LEU A 58 -7.78 -29.42 -10.67
N SER A 59 -7.95 -30.72 -10.90
CA SER A 59 -7.21 -31.78 -10.15
C SER A 59 -5.73 -31.87 -10.50
N LYS A 60 -5.30 -31.33 -11.66
CA LYS A 60 -3.88 -31.20 -12.01
C LYS A 60 -3.17 -30.09 -11.22
N LEU A 61 -3.91 -29.16 -10.63
CA LEU A 61 -3.37 -28.05 -9.85
C LEU A 61 -2.87 -28.50 -8.46
N ASP A 62 -3.56 -29.44 -7.82
CA ASP A 62 -3.14 -30.00 -6.53
C ASP A 62 -1.86 -30.85 -6.61
N LYS A 63 -1.54 -31.40 -7.79
CA LYS A 63 -0.39 -32.30 -7.96
C LYS A 63 0.97 -31.60 -8.05
N LYS A 64 1.02 -30.28 -8.01
CA LYS A 64 2.29 -29.53 -7.91
C LYS A 64 2.23 -28.56 -6.75
N PRO A 65 2.94 -28.87 -5.65
CA PRO A 65 3.69 -27.77 -5.03
C PRO A 65 5.09 -28.20 -4.58
N HIS A 66 6.07 -27.37 -4.94
CA HIS A 66 7.20 -27.14 -4.04
C HIS A 66 6.69 -26.21 -2.95
N VAL A 67 6.50 -26.74 -1.74
CA VAL A 67 5.91 -26.00 -0.62
C VAL A 67 7.01 -25.20 0.06
N SER A 68 7.07 -23.89 -0.21
CA SER A 68 7.83 -22.99 0.67
C SER A 68 7.05 -22.84 1.96
N SER A 69 7.69 -23.01 3.13
CA SER A 69 7.01 -22.82 4.42
C SER A 69 6.54 -21.38 4.65
N LEU A 70 6.98 -20.42 3.83
CA LEU A 70 6.52 -19.04 3.82
C LEU A 70 5.04 -18.89 3.44
N GLU A 71 4.49 -19.81 2.62
CA GLU A 71 3.06 -19.84 2.29
C GLU A 71 2.20 -20.05 3.54
N LYS A 72 2.66 -20.90 4.45
CA LYS A 72 1.98 -21.27 5.70
C LYS A 72 2.35 -20.36 6.88
N ALA A 73 3.20 -19.35 6.65
CA ALA A 73 3.61 -18.42 7.69
C ALA A 73 2.44 -17.49 8.05
N GLU A 74 1.69 -17.85 9.08
CA GLU A 74 0.48 -17.12 9.48
C GLU A 74 0.73 -15.72 10.04
N THR A 75 1.97 -15.36 10.37
CA THR A 75 2.31 -14.05 10.94
C THR A 75 3.61 -13.50 10.35
N PHE A 76 3.79 -12.19 10.42
CA PHE A 76 5.00 -11.49 9.98
C PHE A 76 6.26 -12.04 10.67
N GLU A 77 6.18 -12.36 11.96
CA GLU A 77 7.30 -12.94 12.72
C GLU A 77 7.69 -14.29 12.14
N LYS A 78 6.71 -15.15 11.81
CA LYS A 78 6.99 -16.44 11.18
C LYS A 78 7.65 -16.25 9.81
N MET A 79 7.27 -15.21 9.05
CA MET A 79 7.89 -14.89 7.76
C MET A 79 9.34 -14.42 7.91
N VAL A 80 9.64 -13.56 8.88
CA VAL A 80 11.02 -13.10 9.12
C VAL A 80 11.88 -14.22 9.72
N ASN A 81 11.31 -15.02 10.64
CA ASN A 81 11.97 -16.18 11.23
C ASN A 81 12.29 -17.28 10.22
N PHE A 82 11.52 -17.41 9.14
CA PHE A 82 11.82 -18.37 8.06
C PHE A 82 13.24 -18.18 7.52
N TRP A 83 13.70 -16.94 7.40
CA TRP A 83 15.06 -16.62 6.98
C TRP A 83 16.10 -16.81 8.09
N ASN A 84 15.69 -16.89 9.36
CA ASN A 84 16.52 -17.15 10.54
C ASN A 84 17.71 -16.19 10.79
N HIS A 85 17.81 -15.09 10.06
CA HIS A 85 18.96 -14.18 10.12
C HIS A 85 18.64 -12.77 10.62
N TYR A 86 17.38 -12.45 10.87
CA TYR A 86 16.94 -11.09 11.18
C TYR A 86 16.36 -11.00 12.59
N ASN A 87 16.68 -9.91 13.27
CA ASN A 87 15.95 -9.52 14.46
C ASN A 87 14.62 -8.90 14.03
N TYR A 88 13.58 -9.11 14.82
CA TYR A 88 12.27 -8.53 14.58
C TYR A 88 11.63 -8.15 15.91
N GLU A 89 10.84 -7.08 15.89
CA GLU A 89 10.13 -6.55 17.04
C GLU A 89 8.68 -6.21 16.64
N GLN A 90 7.80 -6.23 17.63
CA GLN A 90 6.42 -5.74 17.52
C GLN A 90 6.25 -4.56 18.46
N HIS A 91 5.60 -3.52 17.96
CA HIS A 91 5.32 -2.31 18.72
C HIS A 91 3.83 -2.01 18.70
N LEU A 92 3.29 -1.62 19.86
CA LEU A 92 1.91 -1.20 19.99
C LEU A 92 1.85 0.33 20.04
N ILE A 93 1.21 0.92 19.04
CA ILE A 93 1.11 2.37 18.86
C ILE A 93 -0.33 2.78 19.18
N ARG A 94 -0.49 3.72 20.11
CA ARG A 94 -1.80 4.30 20.41
C ARG A 94 -2.00 5.57 19.58
N THR A 95 -3.04 5.56 18.76
CA THR A 95 -3.50 6.76 18.04
C THR A 95 -4.24 7.72 18.97
N LYS A 96 -4.34 8.99 18.59
CA LYS A 96 -5.08 10.02 19.34
C LYS A 96 -6.56 9.72 19.53
N ASP A 97 -7.16 8.94 18.63
CA ASP A 97 -8.53 8.45 18.75
C ASP A 97 -8.62 7.00 19.27
N ASP A 98 -7.62 6.58 20.05
CA ASP A 98 -7.62 5.39 20.91
C ASP A 98 -7.59 4.01 20.20
N TYR A 99 -7.34 3.96 18.89
CA TYR A 99 -6.96 2.72 18.22
C TYR A 99 -5.54 2.31 18.60
N LEU A 100 -5.34 1.00 18.75
CA LEU A 100 -4.06 0.37 19.04
C LEU A 100 -3.58 -0.33 17.76
N LEU A 101 -2.56 0.25 17.13
CA LEU A 101 -1.96 -0.23 15.90
C LEU A 101 -0.73 -1.08 16.22
N CYS A 102 -0.54 -2.17 15.50
CA CYS A 102 0.69 -2.94 15.58
C CYS A 102 1.65 -2.52 14.46
N ALA A 103 2.85 -2.06 14.80
CA ALA A 103 3.93 -1.91 13.84
C ALA A 103 4.94 -3.04 14.01
N HIS A 104 5.43 -3.58 12.90
CA HIS A 104 6.56 -4.50 12.92
C HIS A 104 7.85 -3.74 12.64
N ARG A 105 8.95 -4.22 13.20
CA ARG A 105 10.27 -3.63 12.99
C ARG A 105 11.29 -4.73 12.69
N VAL A 106 12.20 -4.47 11.77
CA VAL A 106 13.37 -5.30 11.46
C VAL A 106 14.63 -4.43 11.71
N PRO A 107 15.11 -4.36 12.96
CA PRO A 107 16.15 -3.39 13.35
C PRO A 107 17.56 -3.75 12.87
N SER A 108 17.83 -5.05 12.64
CA SER A 108 19.18 -5.54 12.32
C SER A 108 19.19 -6.99 11.85
N VAL A 109 20.34 -7.38 11.29
CA VAL A 109 20.71 -8.77 11.01
C VAL A 109 21.41 -9.36 12.26
N LYS A 110 21.09 -10.60 12.63
CA LYS A 110 21.66 -11.33 13.77
C LYS A 110 23.16 -11.60 13.60
N THR A 111 23.59 -11.89 12.38
CA THR A 111 24.99 -12.21 12.07
C THR A 111 25.69 -10.97 11.52
N GLN A 112 26.65 -10.43 12.27
CA GLN A 112 27.49 -9.32 11.81
C GLN A 112 28.27 -9.73 10.55
N GLY A 113 28.28 -8.87 9.54
CA GLY A 113 29.00 -9.08 8.28
C GLY A 113 28.22 -9.81 7.17
N ARG A 114 27.00 -10.30 7.42
CA ARG A 114 26.13 -10.79 6.34
C ARG A 114 25.65 -9.59 5.52
N GLN A 115 26.23 -9.46 4.33
CA GLN A 115 25.80 -8.49 3.33
C GLN A 115 24.97 -9.22 2.26
N PRO A 116 24.03 -8.51 1.60
CA PRO A 116 23.45 -9.04 0.39
C PRO A 116 24.58 -9.32 -0.63
N PRO A 117 24.36 -10.21 -1.61
CA PRO A 117 25.27 -10.34 -2.74
C PRO A 117 25.51 -8.97 -3.40
N ALA A 118 26.78 -8.64 -3.68
CA ALA A 118 27.19 -7.33 -4.22
C ALA A 118 26.47 -6.98 -5.53
N ASP A 119 26.13 -8.01 -6.30
CA ASP A 119 25.35 -7.87 -7.51
C ASP A 119 23.94 -7.36 -7.24
N ILE A 120 23.33 -7.45 -6.05
CA ILE A 120 21.94 -6.99 -5.81
C ILE A 120 21.87 -5.49 -5.50
N TYR A 121 22.78 -4.95 -4.68
CA TYR A 121 22.70 -3.56 -4.20
C TYR A 121 23.66 -2.58 -4.91
N CYS A 122 24.59 -3.09 -5.73
CA CYS A 122 25.45 -2.26 -6.59
C CYS A 122 25.00 -2.23 -8.05
N LYS A 123 23.75 -2.67 -8.37
CA LYS A 123 23.25 -2.62 -9.75
C LYS A 123 23.12 -1.18 -10.23
N PRO A 124 23.53 -0.89 -11.48
CA PRO A 124 23.20 0.39 -12.09
C PRO A 124 21.68 0.48 -12.28
N ILE A 125 21.16 1.71 -12.25
CA ILE A 125 19.78 1.98 -12.64
C ILE A 125 19.62 1.59 -14.11
N ILE A 126 18.70 0.66 -14.36
CA ILE A 126 18.40 0.17 -15.70
C ILE A 126 17.41 1.14 -16.36
N ASN A 127 17.76 1.60 -17.55
CA ASN A 127 16.89 2.34 -18.46
C ASN A 127 16.86 1.63 -19.82
N GLU A 128 15.83 0.84 -20.05
CA GLU A 128 15.59 0.05 -21.27
C GLU A 128 14.29 0.53 -21.94
N ASN A 129 14.04 0.07 -23.18
CA ASN A 129 12.83 0.41 -23.92
C ASN A 129 11.56 0.09 -23.11
N GLY A 130 10.67 1.08 -22.97
CA GLY A 130 9.46 0.99 -22.15
C GLY A 130 9.62 1.41 -20.70
N MET A 131 10.75 2.05 -20.35
CA MET A 131 10.95 2.74 -19.08
C MET A 131 11.25 4.22 -19.32
N ASP A 132 10.53 5.09 -18.61
CA ASP A 132 10.80 6.52 -18.59
C ASP A 132 11.28 6.93 -17.20
N ILE A 133 12.44 7.56 -17.12
CA ILE A 133 13.05 8.01 -15.87
C ILE A 133 13.26 9.52 -15.91
N LEU A 134 12.77 10.21 -14.89
CA LEU A 134 13.10 11.60 -14.60
C LEU A 134 13.74 11.67 -13.21
N ASP A 135 15.01 12.06 -13.17
CA ASP A 135 15.75 12.26 -11.93
C ASP A 135 16.05 13.74 -11.73
N CYS A 136 15.54 14.32 -10.64
CA CYS A 136 15.76 15.71 -10.25
C CYS A 136 16.38 15.82 -8.85
N LEU A 137 17.09 14.79 -8.39
CA LEU A 137 17.65 14.76 -7.02
C LEU A 137 18.65 15.88 -6.74
N ASP A 138 19.32 16.37 -7.78
CA ASP A 138 20.21 17.52 -7.74
C ASP A 138 19.54 18.81 -7.23
N ARG A 139 18.20 18.90 -7.33
CA ARG A 139 17.41 20.05 -6.84
C ARG A 139 17.07 19.99 -5.36
N PHE A 140 17.34 18.86 -4.71
CA PHE A 140 16.99 18.64 -3.31
C PHE A 140 18.27 18.54 -2.49
N ALA A 141 18.46 19.47 -1.56
CA ALA A 141 19.57 19.38 -0.61
C ALA A 141 19.44 18.07 0.19
N PRO A 142 20.53 17.30 0.34
CA PRO A 142 20.58 16.19 1.27
C PRO A 142 20.21 16.69 2.66
N ARG A 143 19.16 16.14 3.27
CA ARG A 143 18.83 16.42 4.68
C ARG A 143 19.59 15.42 5.55
N TYR A 144 20.86 15.66 5.78
CA TYR A 144 21.59 14.94 6.81
C TYR A 144 21.07 15.41 8.17
N ASP A 145 20.96 14.50 9.14
CA ASP A 145 20.69 14.90 10.53
C ASP A 145 21.89 15.74 11.00
N GLU A 146 21.73 17.07 10.96
CA GLU A 146 22.64 18.01 11.55
C GLU A 146 22.58 17.83 13.07
N ASP A 147 23.56 17.11 13.61
CA ASP A 147 24.00 17.17 14.99
C ASP A 147 25.48 17.58 14.96
N ASN A 148 25.74 18.89 15.05
CA ASN A 148 26.93 19.49 15.66
C ASN A 148 26.79 21.02 15.67
N ASP A 149 25.79 21.53 16.40
CA ASP A 149 25.96 22.83 17.02
C ASP A 149 26.84 22.63 18.26
N ASN A 150 28.15 22.85 18.06
CA ASN A 150 29.11 23.03 19.13
C ASN A 150 28.73 24.30 19.91
N GLU A 151 27.96 24.16 20.98
CA GLU A 151 28.12 25.06 22.12
C GLU A 151 29.28 24.55 22.96
N ASN A 152 30.38 25.30 22.90
CA ASN A 152 31.56 25.16 23.74
C ASN A 152 31.16 24.91 25.21
N ASN A 153 31.70 23.85 25.80
CA ASN A 153 32.20 23.90 27.17
C ASN A 153 33.36 22.92 27.28
N ASP A 154 34.52 23.50 27.58
CA ASP A 154 35.77 22.84 27.89
C ASP A 154 35.68 22.03 29.20
N ASP A 155 36.61 21.07 29.30
CA ASP A 155 37.09 20.37 30.51
C ASP A 155 36.19 19.28 31.13
N ASP A 156 36.57 18.00 30.96
CA ASP A 156 37.40 17.29 31.96
C ASP A 156 37.69 15.84 31.51
N ASP A 157 38.94 15.41 31.68
CA ASP A 157 39.50 14.10 31.34
C ASP A 157 39.14 13.06 32.42
N SER A 158 38.47 11.95 32.04
CA SER A 158 38.75 10.66 32.68
C SER A 158 38.39 9.47 31.79
N ALA A 159 39.37 8.60 31.60
CA ALA A 159 39.32 7.43 30.75
C ALA A 159 38.67 6.22 31.45
N THR A 160 37.69 5.60 30.80
CA THR A 160 37.40 4.16 30.92
C THR A 160 36.88 3.59 29.60
N SER A 161 37.75 2.84 28.94
CA SER A 161 37.56 1.64 28.10
C SER A 161 36.14 1.24 27.65
N GLY A 162 35.95 1.22 26.32
CA GLY A 162 35.30 0.09 25.64
C GLY A 162 34.01 0.33 24.86
N ASP A 163 34.02 1.18 23.82
CA ASP A 163 33.15 0.97 22.66
C ASP A 163 33.77 1.63 21.41
N ASN A 164 34.20 0.82 20.44
CA ASN A 164 34.84 1.32 19.23
C ASN A 164 33.79 1.64 18.16
N GLY A 165 33.32 2.89 18.20
CA GLY A 165 33.21 3.74 17.02
C GLY A 165 32.18 3.36 15.95
N SER A 166 30.92 3.71 16.18
CA SER A 166 30.03 4.17 15.11
C SER A 166 29.57 5.59 15.41
N SER A 167 29.85 6.52 14.49
CA SER A 167 29.45 7.94 14.52
C SER A 167 28.07 8.15 15.15
N GLY A 168 27.96 9.09 16.10
CA GLY A 168 26.87 9.29 17.06
C GLY A 168 25.46 9.63 16.55
N GLY A 169 25.03 9.13 15.40
CA GLY A 169 23.63 9.14 14.97
C GLY A 169 23.15 7.71 14.75
N GLY A 170 22.04 7.30 15.36
CA GLY A 170 21.43 5.99 15.16
C GLY A 170 21.15 5.66 13.68
N LYS A 171 20.85 4.38 13.38
CA LYS A 171 20.59 3.93 12.00
C LYS A 171 19.49 4.77 11.31
N PRO A 172 19.62 5.07 10.01
CA PRO A 172 18.55 5.74 9.28
C PRO A 172 17.29 4.89 9.25
N VAL A 173 16.14 5.53 9.45
CA VAL A 173 14.85 4.87 9.63
C VAL A 173 14.04 4.90 8.34
N VAL A 174 13.50 3.74 7.95
CA VAL A 174 12.62 3.61 6.79
C VAL A 174 11.30 2.97 7.22
N LEU A 175 10.19 3.66 6.96
CA LEU A 175 8.84 3.17 7.21
C LEU A 175 8.20 2.69 5.90
N LEU A 176 7.87 1.39 5.83
CA LEU A 176 7.12 0.77 4.74
C LEU A 176 5.61 0.69 5.10
N TYR A 177 4.74 1.05 4.16
CA TYR A 177 3.28 1.05 4.40
C TYR A 177 2.50 0.38 3.27
N HIS A 178 1.61 -0.53 3.64
CA HIS A 178 0.90 -1.42 2.71
C HIS A 178 -0.28 -0.74 1.97
N GLY A 179 -0.84 -1.46 0.99
CA GLY A 179 -1.98 -1.02 0.18
C GLY A 179 -3.36 -1.27 0.81
N PHE A 180 -4.41 -1.05 0.00
CA PHE A 180 -5.80 -1.29 0.40
C PHE A 180 -6.05 -2.79 0.61
N LEU A 181 -6.78 -3.15 1.68
CA LEU A 181 -7.05 -4.54 2.06
C LEU A 181 -5.76 -5.37 2.27
N MET A 182 -4.65 -4.78 2.72
CA MET A 182 -3.38 -5.46 2.92
C MET A 182 -2.87 -5.31 4.37
N SER A 183 -1.75 -5.97 4.66
CA SER A 183 -0.99 -5.79 5.89
C SER A 183 0.51 -5.69 5.60
N SER A 184 1.33 -5.49 6.63
CA SER A 184 2.80 -5.48 6.52
C SER A 184 3.40 -6.75 5.90
N GLU A 185 2.68 -7.87 5.89
CA GLU A 185 3.12 -9.15 5.30
C GLU A 185 3.49 -9.07 3.83
N ILE A 186 2.85 -8.17 3.07
CA ILE A 186 3.08 -8.05 1.62
C ILE A 186 4.55 -7.74 1.28
N TRP A 187 5.27 -7.10 2.20
CA TRP A 187 6.69 -6.76 2.06
C TRP A 187 7.65 -7.93 2.36
N ALA A 188 7.17 -9.00 3.00
CA ALA A 188 7.98 -10.11 3.52
C ALA A 188 7.60 -11.49 2.94
N CYS A 189 6.74 -11.53 1.91
CA CYS A 189 6.26 -12.77 1.29
C CYS A 189 6.89 -13.08 -0.09
N ASN A 190 8.02 -12.44 -0.45
CA ASN A 190 8.79 -12.84 -1.63
C ASN A 190 9.58 -14.13 -1.37
N THR A 191 9.66 -14.99 -2.38
CA THR A 191 10.31 -16.33 -2.30
C THR A 191 11.84 -16.29 -2.21
N SER A 192 12.45 -15.10 -2.37
CA SER A 192 13.89 -14.88 -2.27
C SER A 192 14.17 -13.82 -1.20
N GLU A 193 15.15 -14.08 -0.34
CA GLU A 193 15.49 -13.26 0.83
C GLU A 193 15.58 -11.77 0.49
N TYR A 194 16.46 -11.42 -0.45
CA TYR A 194 16.74 -10.04 -0.84
C TYR A 194 15.77 -9.46 -1.87
N ARG A 195 14.75 -10.23 -2.28
CA ARG A 195 13.55 -9.69 -2.96
C ARG A 195 12.53 -9.13 -1.95
N ASN A 196 12.72 -9.39 -0.66
CA ASN A 196 11.98 -8.71 0.40
C ASN A 196 12.70 -7.41 0.75
N LEU A 197 12.15 -6.27 0.31
CA LEU A 197 12.69 -4.93 0.58
C LEU A 197 13.10 -4.69 2.05
N PRO A 198 12.29 -5.05 3.08
CA PRO A 198 12.70 -4.84 4.46
C PRO A 198 13.95 -5.63 4.86
N LEU A 199 14.13 -6.85 4.34
CA LEU A 199 15.30 -7.68 4.65
C LEU A 199 16.55 -7.16 3.94
N LEU A 200 16.41 -6.71 2.69
CA LEU A 200 17.47 -6.04 1.96
C LEU A 200 17.93 -4.76 2.69
N LEU A 201 17.01 -3.89 3.07
CA LEU A 201 17.33 -2.63 3.76
C LEU A 201 17.96 -2.88 5.15
N ALA A 202 17.43 -3.83 5.93
CA ALA A 202 18.03 -4.19 7.22
C ALA A 202 19.47 -4.70 7.07
N SER A 203 19.76 -5.45 6.00
CA SER A 203 21.12 -5.94 5.70
C SER A 203 22.08 -4.82 5.27
N LEU A 204 21.54 -3.74 4.71
CA LEU A 204 22.30 -2.55 4.30
C LEU A 204 22.44 -1.50 5.42
N GLY A 205 21.96 -1.81 6.63
CA GLY A 205 22.17 -1.01 7.83
C GLY A 205 21.05 -0.01 8.16
N TYR A 206 19.90 -0.12 7.50
CA TYR A 206 18.71 0.67 7.85
C TYR A 206 17.95 0.05 9.04
N ASP A 207 17.27 0.89 9.82
CA ASP A 207 16.25 0.46 10.79
C ASP A 207 14.88 0.47 10.10
N VAL A 208 14.31 -0.70 9.82
CA VAL A 208 13.14 -0.82 8.96
C VAL A 208 11.88 -1.06 9.78
N TRP A 209 10.89 -0.21 9.59
CA TRP A 209 9.57 -0.28 10.22
C TRP A 209 8.51 -0.60 9.17
N LEU A 210 7.48 -1.35 9.56
CA LEU A 210 6.35 -1.71 8.72
C LEU A 210 5.05 -1.38 9.45
N GLY A 211 4.33 -0.39 8.94
CA GLY A 211 3.08 0.08 9.54
C GLY A 211 1.89 -0.81 9.17
N ASN A 212 0.93 -0.93 10.09
CA ASN A 212 -0.37 -1.54 9.84
C ASN A 212 -1.51 -0.57 10.16
N ALA A 213 -2.35 -0.32 9.16
CA ALA A 213 -3.54 0.52 9.31
C ALA A 213 -4.57 -0.12 10.25
N ARG A 214 -5.33 0.72 10.97
CA ARG A 214 -6.45 0.28 11.81
C ARG A 214 -7.41 -0.65 11.07
N GLY A 215 -7.91 -1.65 11.79
CA GLY A 215 -8.85 -2.65 11.30
C GLY A 215 -8.23 -3.77 10.47
N ASN A 216 -6.97 -3.67 10.03
CA ASN A 216 -6.29 -4.80 9.39
C ASN A 216 -5.97 -5.91 10.39
N LYS A 217 -5.47 -7.05 9.92
CA LYS A 217 -5.16 -8.27 10.70
C LYS A 217 -4.41 -8.01 12.01
N TYR A 218 -3.54 -7.01 12.05
CA TYR A 218 -2.66 -6.71 13.18
C TYR A 218 -3.15 -5.55 14.06
N SER A 219 -4.12 -4.77 13.59
CA SER A 219 -4.54 -3.51 14.23
C SER A 219 -6.06 -3.48 14.51
N GLN A 220 -6.61 -4.57 15.06
CA GLN A 220 -8.04 -4.70 15.42
C GLN A 220 -8.35 -4.42 16.90
N ALA A 221 -7.60 -3.54 17.55
CA ALA A 221 -7.75 -3.22 18.96
C ALA A 221 -7.98 -1.72 19.18
N HIS A 222 -8.73 -1.39 20.23
CA HIS A 222 -9.05 -0.03 20.65
C HIS A 222 -9.27 -0.02 22.17
N GLN A 223 -8.96 1.08 22.85
CA GLN A 223 -9.09 1.16 24.30
C GLN A 223 -10.51 0.96 24.87
N LYS A 224 -11.55 1.24 24.09
CA LYS A 224 -12.96 1.30 24.55
C LYS A 224 -13.89 0.46 23.69
N LEU A 225 -13.63 0.40 22.39
CA LEU A 225 -14.50 -0.27 21.41
C LEU A 225 -13.99 -1.68 21.10
N SER A 226 -14.90 -2.61 20.89
CA SER A 226 -14.58 -3.94 20.40
C SER A 226 -14.60 -3.96 18.86
N ALA A 227 -13.79 -4.83 18.23
CA ALA A 227 -13.92 -5.13 16.80
C ALA A 227 -15.29 -5.71 16.41
N ASN A 228 -16.10 -6.14 17.38
CA ASN A 228 -17.49 -6.51 17.17
C ASN A 228 -18.45 -5.31 17.12
N ASP A 229 -18.04 -4.11 17.49
CA ASP A 229 -18.89 -2.92 17.47
C ASP A 229 -18.86 -2.25 16.10
N THR A 230 -20.01 -1.73 15.65
CA THR A 230 -20.05 -0.99 14.38
C THR A 230 -19.22 0.30 14.45
N GLN A 231 -19.14 0.93 15.63
CA GLN A 231 -18.39 2.16 15.83
C GLN A 231 -16.87 1.96 15.63
N PHE A 232 -16.34 0.78 15.97
CA PHE A 232 -14.94 0.42 15.70
C PHE A 232 -14.58 0.46 14.21
N TRP A 233 -15.56 0.23 13.32
CA TRP A 233 -15.33 0.23 11.88
C TRP A 233 -15.71 1.55 11.21
N ASN A 234 -16.04 2.59 11.98
CA ASN A 234 -16.46 3.88 11.46
C ASN A 234 -15.27 4.79 11.11
N PHE A 235 -14.33 4.29 10.32
CA PHE A 235 -13.16 5.03 9.85
C PHE A 235 -13.01 4.94 8.33
N SER A 236 -12.30 5.89 7.74
CA SER A 236 -12.04 6.05 6.31
C SER A 236 -10.59 6.51 6.09
N LEU A 237 -10.20 6.85 4.84
CA LEU A 237 -8.91 7.51 4.58
C LEU A 237 -8.68 8.78 5.43
N ASN A 238 -9.74 9.48 5.88
CA ASN A 238 -9.60 10.65 6.76
C ASN A 238 -8.91 10.28 8.07
N GLU A 239 -9.46 9.31 8.80
CA GLU A 239 -8.93 8.91 10.10
C GLU A 239 -7.54 8.27 9.98
N LEU A 240 -7.30 7.51 8.90
CA LEU A 240 -5.96 7.00 8.59
C LEU A 240 -4.96 8.16 8.46
N ALA A 241 -5.33 9.22 7.73
CA ALA A 241 -4.46 10.36 7.46
C ALA A 241 -4.25 11.30 8.65
N MET A 242 -5.29 11.47 9.47
CA MET A 242 -5.27 12.37 10.61
C MET A 242 -4.60 11.77 11.84
N TYR A 243 -4.66 10.44 11.98
CA TYR A 243 -4.23 9.74 13.19
C TYR A 243 -3.20 8.64 12.91
N ASP A 244 -3.51 7.63 12.08
CA ASP A 244 -2.66 6.43 11.94
C ASP A 244 -1.24 6.77 11.50
N LEU A 245 -1.07 7.46 10.37
CA LEU A 245 0.27 7.75 9.87
C LEU A 245 1.02 8.75 10.77
N PRO A 246 0.43 9.90 11.18
CA PRO A 246 1.11 10.82 12.08
C PRO A 246 1.55 10.18 13.41
N ASP A 247 0.65 9.47 14.10
CA ASP A 247 0.95 8.88 15.41
C ASP A 247 1.93 7.70 15.28
N THR A 248 1.90 6.98 14.14
CA THR A 248 2.92 5.95 13.83
C THR A 248 4.31 6.56 13.63
N ILE A 249 4.42 7.64 12.86
CA ILE A 249 5.70 8.33 12.63
C ILE A 249 6.22 8.91 13.95
N ASP A 250 5.36 9.56 14.74
CA ASP A 250 5.75 10.16 16.02
C ASP A 250 6.30 9.11 16.98
N TYR A 251 5.62 7.97 17.11
CA TYR A 251 6.09 6.85 17.93
C TYR A 251 7.45 6.30 17.47
N ILE A 252 7.64 6.15 16.16
CA ILE A 252 8.90 5.64 15.60
C ILE A 252 10.05 6.61 15.88
N LEU A 253 9.85 7.90 15.65
CA LEU A 253 10.88 8.92 15.89
C LEU A 253 11.23 9.04 17.37
N GLU A 254 10.24 8.96 18.26
CA GLU A 254 10.45 8.90 19.72
C GLU A 254 11.24 7.64 20.13
N THR A 255 10.86 6.48 19.60
CA THR A 255 11.51 5.19 19.92
C THR A 255 12.95 5.12 19.42
N THR A 256 13.23 5.72 18.26
CA THR A 256 14.54 5.65 17.59
C THR A 256 15.46 6.83 17.93
N GLY A 257 14.90 7.92 18.50
CA GLY A 257 15.62 9.17 18.74
C GLY A 257 15.95 9.96 17.48
N ARG A 258 15.43 9.58 16.30
CA ARG A 258 15.70 10.26 15.02
C ARG A 258 14.77 11.45 14.83
N LYS A 259 15.26 12.51 14.16
CA LYS A 259 14.47 13.71 13.84
C LYS A 259 13.52 13.49 12.66
N ASN A 260 13.87 12.60 11.75
CA ASN A 260 13.12 12.29 10.55
C ASN A 260 13.32 10.84 10.09
N LEU A 261 12.45 10.39 9.16
CA LEU A 261 12.51 9.08 8.52
C LEU A 261 12.12 9.18 7.03
N THR A 262 12.45 8.15 6.26
CA THR A 262 11.92 7.97 4.89
C THR A 262 10.65 7.14 4.93
N TYR A 263 9.62 7.60 4.22
CA TYR A 263 8.36 6.89 4.06
C TYR A 263 8.27 6.24 2.68
N ILE A 264 7.99 4.95 2.62
CA ILE A 264 7.74 4.21 1.38
C ILE A 264 6.32 3.63 1.44
N GLY A 265 5.44 4.17 0.62
CA GLY A 265 4.05 3.72 0.53
C GLY A 265 3.82 2.88 -0.72
N PHE A 266 2.94 1.89 -0.62
CA PHE A 266 2.40 1.17 -1.77
C PHE A 266 0.88 1.40 -1.88
N SER A 267 0.36 1.69 -3.08
CA SER A 267 -1.09 1.79 -3.32
C SER A 267 -1.79 2.74 -2.33
N GLN A 268 -2.79 2.31 -1.55
CA GLN A 268 -3.40 3.14 -0.49
C GLN A 268 -2.39 3.71 0.52
N GLY A 269 -1.26 3.03 0.78
CA GLY A 269 -0.18 3.58 1.59
C GLY A 269 0.37 4.88 0.99
N THR A 270 0.38 5.02 -0.34
CA THR A 270 0.73 6.29 -0.98
C THR A 270 -0.35 7.35 -0.76
N ALA A 271 -1.63 6.98 -0.90
CA ALA A 271 -2.76 7.86 -0.64
C ALA A 271 -2.68 8.44 0.76
N LEU A 272 -2.33 7.60 1.74
CA LEU A 272 -2.12 7.97 3.13
C LEU A 272 -0.94 8.95 3.29
N GLY A 273 0.16 8.73 2.58
CA GLY A 273 1.28 9.68 2.54
C GLY A 273 0.86 11.05 1.98
N PHE A 274 0.20 11.07 0.81
CA PHE A 274 -0.29 12.30 0.18
C PHE A 274 -1.28 13.05 1.07
N SER A 275 -2.29 12.37 1.61
CA SER A 275 -3.31 13.00 2.44
C SER A 275 -2.73 13.53 3.75
N SER A 276 -1.95 12.74 4.48
CA SER A 276 -1.36 13.14 5.78
C SER A 276 -0.39 14.29 5.64
N LEU A 277 0.56 14.20 4.68
CA LEU A 277 1.51 15.28 4.43
C LEU A 277 0.82 16.53 3.90
N SER A 278 -0.28 16.39 3.15
CA SER A 278 -1.03 17.55 2.70
C SER A 278 -1.67 18.29 3.87
N VAL A 279 -2.24 17.62 4.88
CA VAL A 279 -2.97 18.30 5.95
C VAL A 279 -2.13 18.62 7.19
N ASN A 280 -0.95 17.99 7.34
CA ASN A 280 -0.09 18.14 8.51
C ASN A 280 1.26 18.78 8.17
N ARG A 281 1.42 20.06 8.52
CA ARG A 281 2.64 20.83 8.26
C ARG A 281 3.85 20.33 9.04
N ASP A 282 3.67 19.80 10.25
CA ASP A 282 4.79 19.30 11.06
C ASP A 282 5.28 17.94 10.57
N LEU A 283 4.38 17.11 10.03
CA LEU A 283 4.76 15.84 9.41
C LEU A 283 5.72 16.01 8.23
N ASN A 284 5.62 17.13 7.49
CA ASN A 284 6.54 17.45 6.39
C ASN A 284 7.99 17.69 6.84
N LYS A 285 8.22 17.93 8.13
CA LYS A 285 9.57 18.05 8.73
C LYS A 285 10.09 16.67 9.15
N LYS A 286 9.18 15.77 9.53
CA LYS A 286 9.44 14.41 10.04
C LYS A 286 9.67 13.38 8.93
N VAL A 287 9.15 13.64 7.72
CA VAL A 287 9.40 12.80 6.55
C VAL A 287 10.41 13.48 5.63
N ASN A 288 11.62 12.92 5.54
CA ASN A 288 12.71 13.49 4.73
C ASN A 288 12.59 13.17 3.23
N LEU A 289 11.97 12.04 2.91
CA LEU A 289 11.68 11.56 1.57
C LEU A 289 10.41 10.71 1.60
N PHE A 290 9.55 10.89 0.60
CA PHE A 290 8.41 10.02 0.36
C PHE A 290 8.57 9.30 -0.99
N ILE A 291 8.74 7.98 -0.95
CA ILE A 291 8.74 7.11 -2.13
C ILE A 291 7.35 6.48 -2.29
N ALA A 292 6.67 6.76 -3.39
CA ALA A 292 5.35 6.25 -3.70
C ALA A 292 5.43 5.19 -4.80
N LEU A 293 5.12 3.94 -4.43
CA LEU A 293 5.05 2.80 -5.35
C LEU A 293 3.59 2.55 -5.76
N ALA A 294 3.32 2.52 -7.06
CA ALA A 294 1.97 2.42 -7.63
C ALA A 294 0.97 3.42 -6.97
N PRO A 295 1.21 4.74 -7.12
CA PRO A 295 0.50 5.76 -6.35
C PRO A 295 -0.99 5.83 -6.66
N ALA A 296 -1.82 5.75 -5.61
CA ALA A 296 -3.28 5.78 -5.72
C ALA A 296 -3.85 7.09 -5.18
N THR A 297 -4.37 7.95 -6.07
CA THR A 297 -5.11 9.18 -5.67
C THR A 297 -6.44 9.29 -6.37
N THR A 298 -6.49 9.12 -7.68
CA THR A 298 -7.72 9.26 -8.46
C THR A 298 -7.78 8.17 -9.54
N PRO A 299 -8.16 6.94 -9.18
CA PRO A 299 -8.35 5.88 -10.16
C PRO A 299 -9.46 6.27 -11.14
N ILE A 300 -9.23 5.98 -12.44
CA ILE A 300 -10.16 6.36 -13.53
C ILE A 300 -11.51 5.63 -13.39
N GLY A 301 -11.48 4.42 -12.84
CA GLY A 301 -12.64 3.55 -12.70
C GLY A 301 -12.23 2.09 -12.71
N LEU A 302 -13.21 1.20 -12.75
CA LEU A 302 -12.97 -0.23 -12.93
C LEU A 302 -13.12 -0.64 -14.39
N HIS A 303 -12.40 -1.69 -14.80
CA HIS A 303 -12.36 -2.14 -16.19
C HIS A 303 -13.75 -2.60 -16.68
N HIS A 304 -14.55 -3.25 -15.81
CA HIS A 304 -15.85 -3.77 -16.21
C HIS A 304 -16.99 -2.75 -16.01
N PRO A 305 -17.75 -2.36 -17.06
CA PRO A 305 -18.74 -1.28 -16.99
C PRO A 305 -19.84 -1.48 -15.93
N LEU A 306 -20.29 -2.72 -15.71
CA LEU A 306 -21.29 -3.01 -14.67
C LEU A 306 -20.77 -2.77 -13.26
N ILE A 307 -19.50 -3.11 -13.00
CA ILE A 307 -18.91 -2.92 -11.67
C ILE A 307 -18.52 -1.46 -11.50
N ASP A 308 -18.04 -0.79 -12.55
CA ASP A 308 -17.82 0.65 -12.52
C ASP A 308 -19.11 1.42 -12.18
N SER A 309 -20.24 1.03 -12.79
CA SER A 309 -21.56 1.57 -12.46
C SER A 309 -21.97 1.27 -11.01
N PHE A 310 -21.65 0.07 -10.51
CA PHE A 310 -21.91 -0.32 -9.12
C PHE A 310 -21.04 0.47 -8.12
N VAL A 311 -19.76 0.67 -8.41
CA VAL A 311 -18.84 1.49 -7.61
C VAL A 311 -19.33 2.93 -7.55
N LYS A 312 -19.90 3.43 -8.64
CA LYS A 312 -20.49 4.78 -8.71
C LYS A 312 -21.89 4.86 -8.10
N ALA A 313 -22.42 3.77 -7.53
CA ALA A 313 -23.72 3.76 -6.86
C ALA A 313 -23.73 4.59 -5.56
N ALA A 314 -24.93 4.85 -5.06
CA ALA A 314 -25.10 5.57 -3.80
C ALA A 314 -24.48 4.77 -2.62
N PRO A 315 -23.74 5.42 -1.70
CA PRO A 315 -23.16 4.77 -0.53
C PRO A 315 -24.12 3.92 0.30
N SER A 316 -25.41 4.29 0.35
CA SER A 316 -26.45 3.51 1.01
C SER A 316 -26.60 2.09 0.44
N VAL A 317 -26.44 1.91 -0.87
CA VAL A 317 -26.48 0.60 -1.53
C VAL A 317 -25.29 -0.25 -1.11
N ILE A 318 -24.11 0.37 -1.01
CA ILE A 318 -22.88 -0.32 -0.61
C ILE A 318 -22.96 -0.76 0.86
N TYR A 319 -23.45 0.11 1.75
CA TYR A 319 -23.70 -0.24 3.15
C TYR A 319 -24.80 -1.30 3.33
N LEU A 320 -25.79 -1.36 2.43
CA LEU A 320 -26.81 -2.39 2.44
C LEU A 320 -26.21 -3.76 2.10
N ILE A 321 -25.26 -3.81 1.17
CA ILE A 321 -24.62 -5.05 0.71
C ILE A 321 -23.54 -5.53 1.68
N PHE A 322 -22.60 -4.65 2.05
CA PHE A 322 -21.44 -5.06 2.87
C PHE A 322 -21.66 -4.86 4.38
N GLY A 323 -22.79 -4.27 4.77
CA GLY A 323 -23.00 -3.82 6.14
C GLY A 323 -22.12 -2.63 6.50
N ARG A 324 -21.92 -2.38 7.81
CA ARG A 324 -21.14 -1.23 8.32
C ARG A 324 -19.83 -1.58 9.01
N LYS A 325 -19.38 -2.84 8.91
CA LYS A 325 -18.16 -3.34 9.57
C LYS A 325 -17.03 -3.55 8.56
N MET A 326 -16.57 -4.79 8.38
CA MET A 326 -15.59 -5.14 7.35
C MET A 326 -16.26 -5.66 6.07
N PRO A 327 -15.79 -5.26 4.88
CA PRO A 327 -16.23 -5.85 3.62
C PRO A 327 -15.60 -7.24 3.44
N LEU A 328 -16.13 -8.04 2.51
CA LEU A 328 -15.48 -9.24 1.98
C LEU A 328 -15.02 -10.27 3.05
N LYS A 329 -15.79 -10.44 4.14
CA LYS A 329 -15.52 -11.45 5.18
C LYS A 329 -15.30 -12.86 4.60
N LEU A 330 -16.01 -13.15 3.52
CA LEU A 330 -15.98 -14.45 2.86
C LEU A 330 -14.66 -14.71 2.12
N THR A 331 -13.96 -13.67 1.63
CA THR A 331 -12.66 -13.83 0.98
C THR A 331 -11.62 -14.41 1.95
N MET A 332 -11.58 -13.91 3.19
CA MET A 332 -10.69 -14.43 4.23
C MET A 332 -11.02 -15.88 4.63
N PHE A 333 -12.30 -16.26 4.52
CA PHE A 333 -12.73 -17.64 4.74
C PHE A 333 -12.25 -18.54 3.59
N TRP A 334 -12.50 -18.16 2.33
CA TRP A 334 -12.09 -18.95 1.17
C TRP A 334 -10.59 -19.07 1.02
N GLN A 335 -9.82 -18.03 1.38
CA GLN A 335 -8.36 -18.09 1.46
C GLN A 335 -7.86 -19.25 2.33
N ARG A 336 -8.58 -19.59 3.41
CA ARG A 336 -8.21 -20.70 4.31
C ARG A 336 -8.74 -22.06 3.88
N MET A 337 -9.85 -22.09 3.13
CA MET A 337 -10.54 -23.32 2.77
C MET A 337 -10.09 -23.88 1.42
N VAL A 338 -9.67 -23.01 0.51
CA VAL A 338 -9.33 -23.38 -0.87
C VAL A 338 -7.83 -23.71 -0.97
N SER A 339 -7.46 -24.71 -1.78
CA SER A 339 -6.04 -25.01 -2.00
C SER A 339 -5.31 -23.82 -2.64
N PRO A 340 -4.03 -23.58 -2.31
CA PRO A 340 -3.29 -22.43 -2.81
C PRO A 340 -3.31 -22.26 -4.34
N PRO A 341 -3.14 -23.32 -5.15
CA PRO A 341 -3.24 -23.21 -6.60
C PRO A 341 -4.62 -22.73 -7.10
N LEU A 342 -5.70 -23.22 -6.49
CA LEU A 342 -7.06 -22.80 -6.84
C LEU A 342 -7.32 -21.36 -6.38
N PHE A 343 -6.84 -20.98 -5.19
CA PHE A 343 -6.93 -19.61 -4.71
C PHE A 343 -6.21 -18.64 -5.66
N VAL A 344 -5.01 -19.00 -6.16
CA VAL A 344 -4.30 -18.19 -7.15
C VAL A 344 -5.13 -17.94 -8.41
N GLN A 345 -5.80 -18.96 -8.93
CA GLN A 345 -6.65 -18.82 -10.11
C GLN A 345 -7.87 -17.94 -9.85
N ILE A 346 -8.50 -18.07 -8.68
CA ILE A 346 -9.62 -17.21 -8.28
C ILE A 346 -9.17 -15.75 -8.25
N ILE A 347 -8.03 -15.46 -7.59
CA ILE A 347 -7.51 -14.10 -7.53
C ILE A 347 -7.14 -13.57 -8.92
N ASP A 348 -6.42 -14.35 -9.73
CA ASP A 348 -6.07 -13.95 -11.10
C ASP A 348 -7.32 -13.67 -11.96
N ALA A 349 -8.39 -14.46 -11.81
CA ALA A 349 -9.66 -14.22 -12.48
C ALA A 349 -10.33 -12.94 -11.97
N CYS A 350 -10.34 -12.71 -10.64
CA CYS A 350 -10.92 -11.52 -10.03
C CYS A 350 -10.19 -10.24 -10.46
N VAL A 351 -8.85 -10.21 -10.41
CA VAL A 351 -8.09 -9.00 -10.79
C VAL A 351 -8.16 -8.74 -12.29
N ARG A 352 -8.21 -9.78 -13.12
CA ARG A 352 -8.48 -9.64 -14.56
C ARG A 352 -9.88 -9.06 -14.80
N PHE A 353 -10.88 -9.56 -14.09
CA PHE A 353 -12.25 -9.09 -14.23
C PHE A 353 -12.43 -7.63 -13.76
N LEU A 354 -11.84 -7.26 -12.62
CA LEU A 354 -12.01 -5.94 -12.01
C LEU A 354 -11.13 -4.86 -12.66
N PHE A 355 -9.88 -5.19 -12.97
CA PHE A 355 -8.86 -4.22 -13.33
C PHE A 355 -8.23 -4.45 -14.71
N GLY A 356 -8.53 -5.58 -15.36
CA GLY A 356 -7.91 -5.97 -16.63
C GLY A 356 -6.51 -6.56 -16.47
N TRP A 357 -6.04 -6.80 -15.24
CA TRP A 357 -4.68 -7.26 -14.97
C TRP A 357 -4.46 -8.73 -15.34
N THR A 358 -3.28 -9.01 -15.87
CA THR A 358 -2.85 -10.34 -16.30
C THR A 358 -2.05 -11.06 -15.22
N GLY A 359 -1.34 -10.32 -14.37
CA GLY A 359 -0.42 -10.84 -13.36
C GLY A 359 0.77 -11.58 -13.99
N LYS A 360 1.13 -11.27 -15.24
CA LYS A 360 2.15 -12.01 -16.02
C LYS A 360 3.58 -11.84 -15.50
N ASN A 361 3.87 -10.72 -14.82
CA ASN A 361 5.19 -10.42 -14.31
C ASN A 361 5.48 -11.09 -12.96
N ILE A 362 4.47 -11.69 -12.32
CA ILE A 362 4.61 -12.44 -11.06
C ILE A 362 4.69 -13.93 -11.40
N SER A 363 5.75 -14.61 -10.96
CA SER A 363 5.92 -16.04 -11.22
C SER A 363 4.86 -16.86 -10.50
N SER A 364 4.49 -18.03 -11.04
CA SER A 364 3.49 -18.92 -10.41
C SER A 364 3.89 -19.32 -8.98
N GLU A 365 5.18 -19.59 -8.75
CA GLU A 365 5.72 -19.90 -7.42
C GLU A 365 5.55 -18.72 -6.45
N GLN A 366 5.79 -17.50 -6.95
CA GLN A 366 5.60 -16.29 -6.15
C GLN A 366 4.13 -16.08 -5.80
N LYS A 367 3.21 -16.28 -6.76
CA LYS A 367 1.76 -16.17 -6.52
C LYS A 367 1.28 -17.16 -5.47
N LEU A 368 1.74 -18.42 -5.53
CA LEU A 368 1.36 -19.46 -4.56
C LEU A 368 1.64 -19.02 -3.12
N VAL A 369 2.77 -18.36 -2.88
CA VAL A 369 3.14 -17.84 -1.56
C VAL A 369 2.44 -16.52 -1.25
N SER A 370 2.54 -15.52 -2.12
CA SER A 370 2.16 -14.15 -1.77
C SER A 370 0.67 -13.90 -1.76
N TYR A 371 -0.11 -14.59 -2.59
CA TYR A 371 -1.57 -14.39 -2.61
C TYR A 371 -2.22 -14.85 -1.30
N GLN A 372 -1.63 -15.82 -0.61
CA GLN A 372 -2.06 -16.23 0.73
C GLN A 372 -1.91 -15.12 1.79
N HIS A 373 -1.21 -14.03 1.46
CA HIS A 373 -0.98 -12.90 2.36
C HIS A 373 -1.49 -11.57 1.77
N LEU A 374 -2.18 -11.64 0.63
CA LEU A 374 -2.65 -10.46 -0.10
C LEU A 374 -3.76 -9.72 0.66
N TYR A 375 -4.68 -10.44 1.30
CA TYR A 375 -5.87 -9.85 1.91
C TYR A 375 -5.77 -9.68 3.42
N SER A 376 -6.21 -8.51 3.88
CA SER A 376 -6.39 -8.13 5.27
C SER A 376 -7.65 -7.29 5.42
N PRO A 377 -8.36 -7.34 6.56
CA PRO A 377 -9.60 -6.59 6.73
C PRO A 377 -9.41 -5.06 6.70
N THR A 378 -10.48 -4.34 6.39
CA THR A 378 -10.59 -2.88 6.49
C THR A 378 -12.05 -2.50 6.76
N SER A 379 -12.40 -1.23 6.90
CA SER A 379 -13.80 -0.82 7.05
C SER A 379 -14.54 -0.73 5.72
N VAL A 380 -15.83 -1.02 5.73
CA VAL A 380 -16.72 -0.72 4.59
C VAL A 380 -16.73 0.78 4.31
N LYS A 381 -16.57 1.62 5.33
CA LYS A 381 -16.48 3.08 5.15
C LYS A 381 -15.24 3.49 4.35
N THR A 382 -14.09 2.82 4.50
CA THR A 382 -12.91 3.04 3.64
C THR A 382 -13.17 2.60 2.19
N LEU A 383 -13.85 1.46 1.99
CA LEU A 383 -14.28 1.03 0.65
C LEU A 383 -15.21 2.06 0.00
N VAL A 384 -16.21 2.54 0.73
CA VAL A 384 -17.13 3.59 0.29
C VAL A 384 -16.38 4.88 -0.02
N HIS A 385 -15.34 5.23 0.75
CA HIS A 385 -14.50 6.40 0.48
C HIS A 385 -13.84 6.29 -0.90
N TRP A 386 -13.20 5.16 -1.21
CA TRP A 386 -12.63 4.94 -2.54
C TRP A 386 -13.66 5.04 -3.66
N PHE A 387 -14.86 4.52 -3.43
CA PHE A 387 -15.96 4.62 -4.40
C PHE A 387 -16.41 6.07 -4.62
N GLN A 388 -16.40 6.91 -3.57
CA GLN A 388 -16.64 8.35 -3.72
C GLN A 388 -15.56 9.03 -4.56
N ILE A 389 -14.28 8.70 -4.33
CA ILE A 389 -13.16 9.25 -5.07
C ILE A 389 -13.24 8.86 -6.56
N ILE A 390 -13.52 7.59 -6.86
CA ILE A 390 -13.72 7.11 -8.24
C ILE A 390 -14.90 7.82 -8.90
N ARG A 391 -16.02 7.98 -8.17
CA ARG A 391 -17.22 8.64 -8.69
C ARG A 391 -17.02 10.13 -8.98
N THR A 392 -16.27 10.82 -8.12
CA THR A 392 -16.03 12.26 -8.24
C THR A 392 -14.85 12.58 -9.15
N GLY A 393 -13.94 11.63 -9.36
CA GLY A 393 -12.67 11.88 -10.03
C GLY A 393 -11.79 12.86 -9.24
N GLN A 394 -11.92 12.89 -7.91
CA GLN A 394 -11.21 13.84 -7.06
C GLN A 394 -10.66 13.14 -5.81
N PHE A 395 -9.38 13.38 -5.51
CA PHE A 395 -8.79 12.95 -4.25
C PHE A 395 -9.27 13.85 -3.11
N GLN A 396 -10.35 13.44 -2.46
CA GLN A 396 -11.10 14.23 -1.48
C GLN A 396 -11.26 13.52 -0.14
N MET A 397 -11.66 14.28 0.88
CA MET A 397 -12.06 13.75 2.19
C MET A 397 -13.40 13.02 2.10
N PHE A 398 -13.66 12.16 3.08
CA PHE A 398 -14.91 11.40 3.14
C PHE A 398 -16.10 12.34 3.26
N ASP A 399 -17.04 12.23 2.33
CA ASP A 399 -18.30 12.95 2.40
C ASP A 399 -19.26 12.18 3.33
N GLU A 400 -19.78 12.80 4.38
CA GLU A 400 -20.78 12.18 5.28
C GLU A 400 -22.23 12.48 4.84
N MET A 401 -22.42 13.53 4.02
CA MET A 401 -23.74 14.09 3.70
C MET A 401 -24.12 13.87 2.24
N HIS A 402 -23.88 12.67 1.69
CA HIS A 402 -24.26 12.39 0.31
C HIS A 402 -25.74 12.67 0.11
N SER A 403 -26.05 13.55 -0.85
CA SER A 403 -27.42 13.77 -1.27
C SER A 403 -28.10 12.43 -1.59
N ARG A 404 -29.20 12.15 -0.88
CA ARG A 404 -29.95 10.89 -0.96
C ARG A 404 -30.62 10.65 -2.32
N LEU A 405 -30.43 11.53 -3.31
CA LEU A 405 -31.11 11.51 -4.60
C LEU A 405 -30.16 11.95 -5.72
N PRO A 406 -30.28 11.36 -6.93
CA PRO A 406 -29.47 11.71 -8.10
C PRO A 406 -29.85 13.06 -8.76
N PHE A 407 -30.87 13.76 -8.27
CA PHE A 407 -31.33 15.05 -8.80
C PHE A 407 -31.25 16.14 -7.74
N LYS A 408 -30.66 17.29 -8.11
CA LYS A 408 -30.62 18.51 -7.31
C LYS A 408 -32.05 18.93 -6.95
N ARG A 409 -32.41 18.93 -5.66
CA ARG A 409 -33.64 19.59 -5.20
C ARG A 409 -33.32 21.07 -4.98
N PRO A 410 -34.27 22.00 -5.19
CA PRO A 410 -34.06 23.41 -4.86
C PRO A 410 -33.76 23.65 -3.37
N SER A 411 -34.04 22.67 -2.50
CA SER A 411 -33.87 22.73 -1.04
C SER A 411 -32.80 21.77 -0.49
N SER A 412 -32.04 21.06 -1.32
CA SER A 412 -30.80 20.41 -0.88
C SER A 412 -29.73 21.49 -0.84
N VAL A 413 -28.99 21.60 0.27
CA VAL A 413 -27.87 22.56 0.41
C VAL A 413 -27.03 22.49 -0.87
N THR A 414 -27.09 23.58 -1.64
CA THR A 414 -26.50 23.70 -2.98
C THR A 414 -24.97 23.65 -2.96
N ASP A 415 -24.37 23.70 -1.77
CA ASP A 415 -22.96 24.03 -1.56
C ASP A 415 -22.17 23.01 -0.72
N HIS A 416 -22.72 21.82 -0.42
CA HIS A 416 -21.93 20.79 0.27
C HIS A 416 -21.05 20.02 -0.73
N ILE A 417 -19.79 20.42 -0.81
CA ILE A 417 -18.73 19.74 -1.56
C ILE A 417 -17.69 19.27 -0.55
N ALA A 418 -17.40 17.97 -0.54
CA ALA A 418 -16.35 17.45 0.33
C ALA A 418 -14.99 18.06 -0.05
N PRO A 419 -14.22 18.55 0.93
CA PRO A 419 -12.96 19.21 0.63
C PRO A 419 -11.95 18.24 0.03
N LYS A 420 -11.19 18.71 -0.96
CA LYS A 420 -10.05 17.97 -1.52
C LYS A 420 -8.93 17.86 -0.49
N PHE A 421 -8.13 16.80 -0.58
CA PHE A 421 -6.83 16.82 0.09
C PHE A 421 -5.93 17.85 -0.62
N PRO A 422 -5.38 18.85 0.09
CA PRO A 422 -4.64 19.96 -0.50
C PRO A 422 -3.20 19.57 -0.87
N THR A 423 -3.02 18.55 -1.71
CA THR A 423 -1.70 17.91 -1.98
C THR A 423 -0.62 18.85 -2.51
N LYS A 424 -0.98 19.98 -3.14
CA LYS A 424 -0.02 21.01 -3.57
C LYS A 424 0.77 21.67 -2.44
N GLN A 425 0.33 21.54 -1.19
CA GLN A 425 1.04 22.12 -0.04
C GLN A 425 2.06 21.18 0.61
N ILE A 426 2.22 19.96 0.09
CA ILE A 426 3.27 19.03 0.52
C ILE A 426 4.65 19.67 0.26
N LYS A 427 5.53 19.63 1.26
CA LYS A 427 6.91 20.13 1.19
C LYS A 427 7.95 19.00 1.17
N THR A 428 7.55 17.79 1.57
CA THR A 428 8.42 16.62 1.53
C THR A 428 8.80 16.27 0.08
N PRO A 429 10.10 16.04 -0.21
CA PRO A 429 10.54 15.52 -1.50
C PRO A 429 9.85 14.19 -1.84
N MET A 430 9.36 14.05 -3.07
CA MET A 430 8.60 12.87 -3.51
C MET A 430 9.23 12.17 -4.71
N ALA A 431 9.31 10.85 -4.62
CA ALA A 431 9.68 9.95 -5.70
C ALA A 431 8.47 9.09 -6.10
N LEU A 432 8.11 9.04 -7.37
CA LEU A 432 6.96 8.28 -7.87
C LEU A 432 7.42 7.15 -8.80
N LEU A 433 7.05 5.92 -8.49
CA LEU A 433 7.32 4.76 -9.34
C LEU A 433 6.00 4.08 -9.68
N TYR A 434 5.67 3.98 -10.97
CA TYR A 434 4.35 3.50 -11.40
C TYR A 434 4.39 2.71 -12.72
N GLY A 435 3.39 1.85 -12.91
CA GLY A 435 3.26 0.98 -14.07
C GLY A 435 2.40 1.61 -15.15
N GLY A 436 2.79 1.49 -16.43
CA GLY A 436 1.98 1.99 -17.54
C GLY A 436 0.75 1.11 -17.85
N SER A 437 0.73 -0.14 -17.36
CA SER A 437 -0.41 -1.05 -17.45
C SER A 437 -1.24 -1.09 -16.16
N ASP A 438 -0.93 -0.22 -15.18
CA ASP A 438 -1.66 -0.12 -13.92
C ASP A 438 -2.89 0.78 -14.07
N SER A 439 -4.06 0.16 -14.17
CA SER A 439 -5.35 0.85 -14.30
C SER A 439 -5.78 1.68 -13.09
N LEU A 440 -5.09 1.57 -11.93
CA LEU A 440 -5.39 2.38 -10.75
C LEU A 440 -4.60 3.69 -10.68
N VAL A 441 -3.57 3.85 -11.51
CA VAL A 441 -2.72 5.04 -11.51
C VAL A 441 -3.10 5.94 -12.69
N ASN A 442 -3.58 7.14 -12.41
CA ASN A 442 -3.69 8.22 -13.39
C ASN A 442 -2.59 9.24 -13.11
N PHE A 443 -1.46 9.10 -13.81
CA PHE A 443 -0.29 9.92 -13.55
C PHE A 443 -0.51 11.40 -13.94
N GLU A 444 -1.25 11.68 -15.00
CA GLU A 444 -1.52 13.03 -15.47
C GLU A 444 -2.30 13.83 -14.41
N VAL A 445 -3.36 13.23 -13.86
CA VAL A 445 -4.16 13.84 -12.79
C VAL A 445 -3.33 13.95 -11.51
N LEU A 446 -2.60 12.89 -11.13
CA LEU A 446 -1.74 12.89 -9.96
C LEU A 446 -0.68 13.99 -10.04
N SER A 447 0.06 14.08 -11.15
CA SER A 447 1.14 15.05 -11.35
C SER A 447 0.64 16.49 -11.32
N ALA A 448 -0.59 16.75 -11.81
CA ALA A 448 -1.21 18.07 -11.78
C ALA A 448 -1.58 18.54 -10.35
N ASP A 449 -1.85 17.60 -9.46
CA ASP A 449 -2.23 17.85 -8.06
C ASP A 449 -1.04 17.84 -7.08
N LEU A 450 0.17 17.52 -7.55
CA LEU A 450 1.38 17.50 -6.73
C LEU A 450 2.25 18.76 -6.89
N PRO A 451 3.03 19.14 -5.85
CA PRO A 451 4.03 20.20 -5.95
C PRO A 451 5.17 19.79 -6.90
N ARG A 452 5.75 20.79 -7.57
CA ARG A 452 6.93 20.64 -8.42
C ARG A 452 8.13 21.37 -7.82
N PRO A 453 9.37 20.91 -8.08
CA PRO A 453 9.72 19.68 -8.79
C PRO A 453 9.42 18.41 -7.97
N LEU A 454 9.26 17.27 -8.64
CA LEU A 454 9.32 15.95 -8.00
C LEU A 454 10.78 15.49 -7.97
N ALA A 455 11.20 14.74 -6.95
CA ALA A 455 12.58 14.29 -6.80
C ALA A 455 12.95 13.20 -7.81
N TYR A 456 12.02 12.27 -8.06
CA TYR A 456 12.24 11.16 -8.97
C TYR A 456 10.93 10.65 -9.56
N ILE A 457 10.94 10.23 -10.82
CA ILE A 457 9.81 9.61 -11.48
C ILE A 457 10.32 8.43 -12.30
N LYS A 458 9.71 7.27 -12.14
CA LYS A 458 9.96 6.10 -12.99
C LYS A 458 8.66 5.48 -13.43
N ARG A 459 8.45 5.43 -14.74
CA ARG A 459 7.36 4.70 -15.38
C ARG A 459 7.90 3.40 -15.94
N ILE A 460 7.17 2.30 -15.75
CA ILE A 460 7.47 0.99 -16.35
C ILE A 460 6.25 0.53 -17.13
N ASP A 461 6.29 0.60 -18.45
CA ASP A 461 5.09 0.45 -19.30
C ASP A 461 4.35 -0.87 -19.12
N THR A 462 5.10 -1.95 -18.96
CA THR A 462 4.57 -3.32 -18.92
C THR A 462 4.11 -3.77 -17.54
N TRP A 463 4.30 -2.94 -16.51
CA TRP A 463 4.00 -3.29 -15.13
C TRP A 463 2.57 -2.90 -14.75
N GLU A 464 1.95 -3.78 -13.97
CA GLU A 464 0.64 -3.66 -13.34
C GLU A 464 0.82 -3.34 -11.84
N HIS A 465 -0.29 -3.22 -11.10
CA HIS A 465 -0.27 -2.71 -9.73
C HIS A 465 0.57 -3.53 -8.73
N LEU A 466 0.37 -4.86 -8.72
CA LEU A 466 1.06 -5.75 -7.76
C LEU A 466 2.54 -6.00 -8.12
N ASP A 467 2.97 -5.58 -9.30
CA ASP A 467 4.34 -5.80 -9.77
C ASP A 467 5.36 -5.06 -8.91
N PHE A 468 4.98 -3.91 -8.35
CA PHE A 468 5.80 -3.12 -7.41
C PHE A 468 6.03 -3.78 -6.05
N ILE A 469 5.47 -4.98 -5.81
CA ILE A 469 5.74 -5.78 -4.62
C ILE A 469 6.31 -7.15 -4.99
N TRP A 470 5.81 -7.79 -6.06
CA TRP A 470 6.07 -9.22 -6.33
C TRP A 470 6.58 -9.55 -7.73
N ALA A 471 6.79 -8.57 -8.62
CA ALA A 471 7.30 -8.87 -9.95
C ALA A 471 8.64 -9.60 -9.89
N LYS A 472 8.83 -10.55 -10.80
CA LYS A 472 10.11 -11.21 -11.02
C LYS A 472 11.12 -10.16 -11.48
N GLY A 473 12.25 -10.04 -10.79
CA GLY A 473 13.29 -9.08 -11.13
C GLY A 473 13.07 -7.67 -10.58
N ILE A 474 12.10 -7.47 -9.68
CA ILE A 474 11.90 -6.18 -8.99
C ILE A 474 13.17 -5.66 -8.32
N GLU A 475 13.98 -6.57 -7.77
CA GLU A 475 15.27 -6.29 -7.15
C GLU A 475 16.32 -5.73 -8.12
N ASN A 476 16.07 -5.86 -9.42
CA ASN A 476 16.96 -5.36 -10.48
C ASN A 476 16.44 -4.07 -11.11
N ILE A 477 15.12 -3.84 -11.04
CA ILE A 477 14.45 -2.76 -11.78
C ILE A 477 13.99 -1.62 -10.86
N VAL A 478 13.59 -1.89 -9.62
CA VAL A 478 13.03 -0.86 -8.72
C VAL A 478 13.89 -0.66 -7.47
N PHE A 479 14.46 -1.72 -6.90
CA PHE A 479 15.27 -1.59 -5.70
C PHE A 479 16.53 -0.74 -5.90
N PRO A 480 17.24 -0.79 -7.04
CA PRO A 480 18.37 0.11 -7.28
C PRO A 480 17.97 1.59 -7.24
N ASP A 481 16.79 1.96 -7.75
CA ASP A 481 16.28 3.32 -7.68
C ASP A 481 15.95 3.72 -6.23
N ILE A 482 15.29 2.84 -5.46
CA ILE A 482 15.02 3.08 -4.03
C ILE A 482 16.33 3.29 -3.27
N LEU A 483 17.34 2.45 -3.54
CA LEU A 483 18.65 2.52 -2.91
C LEU A 483 19.42 3.80 -3.29
N HIS A 484 19.31 4.26 -4.55
CA HIS A 484 19.88 5.53 -4.99
C HIS A 484 19.22 6.73 -4.31
N LEU A 485 17.90 6.68 -4.15
CA LEU A 485 17.15 7.70 -3.41
C LEU A 485 17.54 7.71 -1.94
N LEU A 486 17.61 6.54 -1.29
CA LEU A 486 18.00 6.44 0.10
C LEU A 486 19.45 6.89 0.33
N ASP A 487 20.38 6.66 -0.59
CA ASP A 487 21.75 7.17 -0.45
C ASP A 487 21.85 8.68 -0.42
N HIS A 488 20.96 9.36 -1.16
CA HIS A 488 20.93 10.81 -1.21
C HIS A 488 20.41 11.42 0.10
N PHE A 489 19.36 10.82 0.69
CA PHE A 489 18.69 11.36 1.87
C PHE A 489 19.12 10.72 3.20
N ASN A 490 19.67 9.49 3.18
CA ASN A 490 19.98 8.66 4.35
C ASN A 490 21.20 7.73 4.12
N PRO A 491 22.39 8.26 3.81
CA PRO A 491 23.55 7.42 3.53
C PRO A 491 23.94 6.58 4.76
N THR A 492 24.17 5.28 4.57
CA THR A 492 24.68 4.38 5.60
C THR A 492 26.21 4.31 5.56
N SER A 493 26.85 4.06 6.71
CA SER A 493 28.31 3.90 6.83
C SER A 493 28.86 2.83 5.87
N THR A 494 28.12 1.74 5.66
CA THR A 494 28.43 0.67 4.70
C THR A 494 28.60 1.19 3.27
N ARG A 495 27.81 2.18 2.85
CA ARG A 495 27.86 2.73 1.48
C ARG A 495 28.78 3.94 1.36
N ILE A 496 28.98 4.71 2.44
CA ILE A 496 29.96 5.81 2.50
C ILE A 496 31.39 5.27 2.27
N GLN A 497 31.72 4.08 2.80
CA GLN A 497 33.03 3.44 2.60
C GLN A 497 33.28 2.93 1.17
N GLN A 498 32.24 2.79 0.34
CA GLN A 498 32.34 2.21 -1.01
C GLN A 498 32.23 3.26 -2.15
N GLY A 499 32.34 4.56 -1.83
CA GLY A 499 32.14 5.67 -2.77
C GLY A 499 33.05 5.67 -4.01
N ASP A 500 32.54 5.17 -5.14
CA ASP A 500 33.17 5.27 -6.46
C ASP A 500 32.91 6.68 -7.06
N SER A 501 33.81 7.62 -6.73
CA SER A 501 33.78 9.04 -7.14
C SER A 501 33.78 9.27 -8.66
N LYS A 502 33.97 8.23 -9.49
CA LYS A 502 33.92 8.31 -10.96
C LYS A 502 32.52 8.14 -11.56
N LYS A 503 31.66 7.27 -11.01
CA LYS A 503 30.32 6.99 -11.59
C LYS A 503 29.32 8.12 -11.39
N LYS A 504 29.47 8.91 -10.31
CA LYS A 504 28.58 10.02 -9.97
C LYS A 504 28.62 11.17 -11.00
N LYS A 505 29.74 11.38 -11.70
CA LYS A 505 29.90 12.49 -12.68
C LYS A 505 29.34 12.21 -14.07
N GLU A 506 29.42 10.97 -14.56
CA GLU A 506 28.94 10.61 -15.89
C GLU A 506 27.40 10.54 -15.96
N TRP A 507 26.75 10.17 -14.85
CA TRP A 507 25.30 10.05 -14.76
C TRP A 507 24.58 11.41 -14.67
N THR A 508 25.12 12.38 -13.93
CA THR A 508 24.53 13.74 -13.82
C THR A 508 24.50 14.50 -15.16
N MET A 509 25.47 14.26 -16.06
CA MET A 509 25.52 14.96 -17.35
C MET A 509 24.47 14.47 -18.37
N ARG A 510 24.10 13.18 -18.37
CA ARG A 510 23.08 12.65 -19.30
C ARG A 510 21.66 13.11 -18.92
N ASN A 511 21.36 13.20 -17.63
CA ASN A 511 20.03 13.54 -17.14
C ASN A 511 19.65 15.01 -17.34
N HIS A 512 20.63 15.92 -17.35
CA HIS A 512 20.39 17.36 -17.62
C HIS A 512 19.85 17.61 -19.03
N GLN A 513 20.26 16.82 -20.03
CA GLN A 513 19.77 16.93 -21.41
C GLN A 513 18.34 16.38 -21.59
N GLN A 514 17.99 15.32 -20.86
CA GLN A 514 16.66 14.70 -20.91
C GLN A 514 15.59 15.55 -20.20
N TYR A 515 15.96 16.23 -19.10
CA TYR A 515 15.09 17.22 -18.45
C TYR A 515 14.74 18.40 -19.36
N GLN A 516 15.70 18.93 -20.12
CA GLN A 516 15.47 20.00 -21.09
C GLN A 516 14.51 19.59 -22.21
N HIS A 517 14.41 18.30 -22.51
CA HIS A 517 13.44 17.77 -23.48
C HIS A 517 12.04 17.62 -22.86
N TYR A 518 11.95 17.11 -21.62
CA TYR A 518 10.69 16.94 -20.89
C TYR A 518 10.02 18.28 -20.52
N SER A 519 10.80 19.26 -20.04
CA SER A 519 10.30 20.63 -19.74
C SER A 519 9.75 21.30 -21.00
N LYS A 520 10.42 21.16 -22.16
CA LYS A 520 9.93 21.71 -23.44
C LYS A 520 8.63 21.08 -23.95
N GLN A 521 8.39 19.79 -23.69
CA GLN A 521 7.16 19.12 -24.11
C GLN A 521 5.96 19.45 -23.21
N HIS A 522 6.19 19.76 -21.94
CA HIS A 522 5.11 19.98 -20.96
C HIS A 522 4.89 21.44 -20.55
N GLU A 523 5.79 22.37 -20.85
CA GLU A 523 5.50 23.82 -20.81
C GLU A 523 4.68 24.27 -22.03
N ALA A 524 4.82 23.59 -23.18
CA ALA A 524 4.04 23.89 -24.38
C ALA A 524 2.54 23.58 -24.25
N SER A 525 2.13 22.80 -23.24
CA SER A 525 0.71 22.45 -22.98
C SER A 525 0.03 23.34 -21.93
N SER A 526 0.73 24.32 -21.35
CA SER A 526 0.13 25.28 -20.39
C SER A 526 -0.25 26.63 -21.01
N ASP A 527 0.10 26.90 -22.27
CA ASP A 527 -0.05 28.21 -22.90
C ASP A 527 -1.15 28.30 -23.99
N THR A 528 -2.04 27.30 -24.10
CA THR A 528 -3.25 27.46 -24.92
C THR A 528 -4.42 27.96 -24.06
N PRO A 529 -4.90 29.20 -24.23
CA PRO A 529 -6.13 29.64 -23.60
C PRO A 529 -7.29 28.87 -24.24
N SER A 530 -8.06 28.18 -23.42
CA SER A 530 -9.35 27.62 -23.82
C SER A 530 -10.31 28.75 -24.18
N SER A 531 -10.58 28.93 -25.47
CA SER A 531 -11.72 29.68 -26.00
C SER A 531 -13.00 28.87 -25.94
#